data_AF-A0A1X1TUM1-F1
#
_entry.id   AF-A0A1X1TUM1-F1
#
_cell.length_a   1.000
_cell.length_b   1.000
_cell.length_c   1.000
_cell.angle_alpha   90.00
_cell.angle_beta   90.00
_cell.angle_gamma   90.00
#
_symmetry.space_group_name_H-M   'P 1'
#
loop_
_entity.id
_entity.type
_entity.pdbx_description
1 polymer ?
#
loop_
_entity_poly.entity_id
_entity_poly.type
_entity_poly.pdbx_seq_one_letter_code
_entity_poly.pdbx_strand_id
1 'polypeptide(L)'
;MTGQSNDAPWQRPGEVPEPAPGRPATARLVDPEDDLTPVGYPGDFGTTSVIPYQDPNQVASPAGPSYNVLDQQEPLPYVQPQPAPRHLAAEPAEIDPSEDYERQRAIGRRGTQNLGLLVLRVGLGVVLGAHGLQKLFGWWGGQGLGAFKNSLSDAGYQHADILSYVSAGGEIAAGALLVLGLFTPVAAAGALAFLINELLVSISARPHTFSYFLPQGHEYQITLILLAVAIILAGPGRYGLDANRRWAHRPFIGSFVALLAGIAAGIAVWVLLNGVNPIA
;
A
#
# COMPACT_ATOMS: atom_id res chain seq x y z
N MET A 1 0.47 26.01 -43.63
CA MET A 1 0.43 24.58 -44.02
C MET A 1 1.85 24.12 -44.29
N THR A 2 2.47 23.38 -43.36
CA THR A 2 3.62 22.49 -43.60
C THR A 2 3.69 21.52 -42.43
N GLY A 3 3.01 20.38 -42.54
CA GLY A 3 3.16 19.26 -41.61
C GLY A 3 4.39 18.45 -42.00
N GLN A 4 5.34 18.28 -41.07
CA GLN A 4 6.41 17.30 -41.23
C GLN A 4 5.80 15.90 -41.06
N SER A 5 5.90 15.06 -42.10
CA SER A 5 5.58 13.65 -42.00
C SER A 5 6.67 12.95 -41.19
N ASN A 6 6.26 12.26 -40.13
CA ASN A 6 7.15 11.48 -39.29
C ASN A 6 7.22 10.05 -39.85
N ASP A 7 7.87 9.90 -41.00
CA ASP A 7 8.04 8.60 -41.67
C ASP A 7 9.26 7.88 -41.09
N ALA A 8 9.16 7.44 -39.82
CA ALA A 8 10.09 6.49 -39.25
C ALA A 8 9.60 5.07 -39.61
N PRO A 9 10.36 4.27 -40.39
CA PRO A 9 9.97 2.91 -40.71
C PRO A 9 9.94 2.07 -39.44
N TRP A 10 8.89 1.27 -39.28
CA TRP A 10 8.69 0.41 -38.13
C TRP A 10 9.81 -0.65 -38.04
N GLN A 11 10.54 -0.69 -36.93
CA GLN A 11 11.66 -1.63 -36.69
C GLN A 11 11.24 -2.80 -35.80
N ARG A 12 11.72 -4.01 -36.13
CA ARG A 12 11.45 -5.24 -35.36
C ARG A 12 12.24 -5.20 -34.04
N PRO A 13 11.65 -5.59 -32.89
CA PRO A 13 12.39 -5.68 -31.63
C PRO A 13 13.55 -6.68 -31.76
N GLY A 14 14.80 -6.20 -31.74
CA GLY A 14 16.01 -7.03 -31.80
C GLY A 14 17.18 -6.43 -32.59
N GLU A 15 16.94 -5.48 -33.49
CA GLU A 15 18.03 -4.79 -34.20
C GLU A 15 18.48 -3.55 -33.40
N VAL A 16 19.66 -3.62 -32.78
CA VAL A 16 20.31 -2.48 -32.12
C VAL A 16 21.51 -2.07 -32.98
N PRO A 17 21.74 -0.76 -33.23
CA PRO A 17 22.99 -0.29 -33.79
C PRO A 17 24.16 -0.64 -32.86
N GLU A 18 25.35 -0.90 -33.42
CA GLU A 18 26.55 -1.24 -32.65
C GLU A 18 26.76 -0.35 -31.41
N PRO A 19 27.24 -0.92 -30.29
CA PRO A 19 27.40 -0.18 -29.05
C PRO A 19 28.53 0.86 -29.18
N ALA A 20 28.21 2.12 -28.90
CA ALA A 20 29.18 3.17 -28.67
C ALA A 20 30.05 2.84 -27.42
N PRO A 21 31.38 3.04 -27.47
CA PRO A 21 32.26 2.70 -26.35
C PRO A 21 31.98 3.59 -25.14
N GLY A 22 31.64 2.98 -24.00
CA GLY A 22 31.57 3.68 -22.71
C GLY A 22 30.28 3.52 -21.88
N ARG A 23 29.28 2.74 -22.33
CA ARG A 23 28.08 2.45 -21.51
C ARG A 23 28.21 1.07 -20.85
N PRO A 24 28.05 0.93 -19.52
CA PRO A 24 28.02 -0.38 -18.89
C PRO A 24 26.81 -1.16 -19.42
N ALA A 25 27.07 -2.36 -19.93
CA ALA A 25 26.05 -3.25 -20.47
C ALA A 25 25.06 -3.60 -19.36
N THR A 26 23.79 -3.25 -19.55
CA THR A 26 22.70 -3.75 -18.69
C THR A 26 22.68 -5.28 -18.78
N ALA A 27 22.42 -5.95 -17.65
CA ALA A 27 22.35 -7.40 -17.57
C ALA A 27 21.49 -7.98 -18.70
N ARG A 28 22.16 -8.65 -19.66
CA ARG A 28 21.51 -9.41 -20.72
C ARG A 28 20.99 -10.69 -20.07
N LEU A 29 19.72 -11.01 -20.31
CA LEU A 29 19.17 -12.32 -19.97
C LEU A 29 19.97 -13.35 -20.80
N VAL A 30 20.83 -14.10 -20.13
CA VAL A 30 21.65 -15.16 -20.75
C VAL A 30 20.72 -16.32 -21.02
N ASP A 31 20.55 -16.67 -22.30
CA ASP A 31 19.84 -17.87 -22.71
C ASP A 31 20.72 -19.08 -22.34
N PRO A 32 20.23 -20.11 -21.64
CA PRO A 32 21.05 -21.26 -21.22
C PRO A 32 21.61 -22.07 -22.40
N GLU A 33 21.11 -21.82 -23.60
CA GLU A 33 21.56 -22.43 -24.86
C GLU A 33 22.87 -21.80 -25.39
N ASP A 34 23.21 -20.57 -24.97
CA ASP A 34 24.43 -19.85 -25.38
C ASP A 34 25.69 -20.34 -24.63
N ASP A 35 25.52 -21.16 -23.59
CA ASP A 35 26.60 -21.71 -22.75
C ASP A 35 27.03 -23.13 -23.19
N LEU A 36 26.58 -23.57 -24.38
CA LEU A 36 27.06 -24.81 -24.98
C LEU A 36 28.47 -24.60 -25.53
N THR A 37 29.43 -25.28 -24.91
CA THR A 37 30.84 -25.26 -25.25
C THR A 37 31.08 -25.48 -26.75
N PRO A 38 31.99 -24.73 -27.40
CA PRO A 38 32.42 -25.06 -28.74
C PRO A 38 33.10 -26.44 -28.72
N VAL A 39 32.53 -27.39 -29.47
CA VAL A 39 33.12 -28.72 -29.68
C VAL A 39 34.46 -28.53 -30.40
N GLY A 40 35.57 -28.60 -29.68
CA GLY A 40 36.89 -28.48 -30.30
C GLY A 40 38.14 -28.35 -29.41
N TYR A 41 38.08 -28.65 -28.10
CA TYR A 41 39.28 -28.60 -27.26
C TYR A 41 39.73 -30.02 -26.83
N PRO A 42 40.91 -30.51 -27.27
CA PRO A 42 41.51 -31.70 -26.70
C PRO A 42 42.36 -31.28 -25.49
N GLY A 43 41.99 -31.73 -24.30
CA GLY A 43 42.74 -31.45 -23.08
C GLY A 43 42.50 -32.54 -22.03
N ASP A 44 43.57 -33.24 -21.70
CA ASP A 44 43.63 -34.46 -20.90
C ASP A 44 42.83 -34.45 -19.60
N PHE A 45 42.08 -35.53 -19.38
CA PHE A 45 41.44 -35.83 -18.10
C PHE A 45 42.51 -36.17 -17.06
N GLY A 46 42.82 -35.22 -16.19
CA GLY A 46 43.52 -35.50 -14.94
C GLY A 46 42.65 -36.41 -14.06
N THR A 47 42.93 -37.71 -14.10
CA THR A 47 42.47 -38.70 -13.13
C THR A 47 42.69 -38.17 -11.72
N THR A 48 41.62 -38.13 -10.90
CA THR A 48 41.71 -37.98 -9.44
C THR A 48 42.71 -39.00 -8.90
N SER A 49 43.92 -38.54 -8.54
CA SER A 49 44.88 -39.38 -7.84
C SER A 49 44.42 -39.52 -6.39
N VAL A 50 43.80 -40.65 -6.09
CA VAL A 50 43.65 -41.17 -4.74
C VAL A 50 45.05 -41.24 -4.12
N ILE A 51 45.28 -40.54 -3.01
CA ILE A 51 46.55 -40.60 -2.27
C ILE A 51 46.62 -42.00 -1.64
N PRO A 52 47.62 -42.85 -1.96
CA PRO A 52 47.78 -44.12 -1.28
C PRO A 52 48.35 -43.88 0.13
N TYR A 53 47.77 -44.54 1.13
CA TYR A 53 48.32 -44.58 2.48
C TYR A 53 49.54 -45.51 2.49
N GLN A 54 50.70 -44.99 2.93
CA GLN A 54 51.94 -45.74 2.98
C GLN A 54 52.31 -46.03 4.45
N ASP A 55 52.45 -47.32 4.77
CA ASP A 55 52.70 -47.83 6.11
C ASP A 55 54.13 -47.48 6.59
N PRO A 56 54.34 -46.86 7.77
CA PRO A 56 55.64 -46.31 8.17
C PRO A 56 56.78 -47.33 8.41
N ASN A 57 56.51 -48.63 8.40
CA ASN A 57 57.47 -49.65 8.85
C ASN A 57 58.13 -50.50 7.74
N GLN A 58 58.03 -50.15 6.46
CA GLN A 58 58.81 -50.82 5.41
C GLN A 58 60.15 -50.13 5.16
N VAL A 59 61.20 -50.67 5.79
CA VAL A 59 62.60 -50.38 5.48
C VAL A 59 63.08 -51.37 4.41
N ALA A 60 63.35 -50.89 3.19
CA ALA A 60 64.20 -51.56 2.21
C ALA A 60 64.78 -50.56 1.19
N SER A 61 66.11 -50.43 1.18
CA SER A 61 66.97 -49.70 0.22
C SER A 61 67.16 -50.51 -1.10
N PRO A 62 67.96 -50.05 -2.09
CA PRO A 62 68.06 -48.74 -2.74
C PRO A 62 68.05 -48.87 -4.29
N ALA A 63 67.25 -48.09 -5.02
CA ALA A 63 67.52 -47.68 -6.41
C ALA A 63 66.35 -46.89 -6.99
N GLY A 64 66.54 -45.58 -7.16
CA GLY A 64 65.62 -44.70 -7.88
C GLY A 64 65.98 -43.25 -7.56
N PRO A 65 66.06 -42.35 -8.55
CA PRO A 65 66.39 -40.96 -8.29
C PRO A 65 65.29 -40.37 -7.40
N SER A 66 65.69 -39.93 -6.21
CA SER A 66 64.85 -39.15 -5.32
C SER A 66 64.47 -37.86 -6.03
N TYR A 67 63.19 -37.70 -6.36
CA TYR A 67 62.66 -36.41 -6.80
C TYR A 67 62.77 -35.44 -5.62
N ASN A 68 63.84 -34.65 -5.59
CA ASN A 68 64.05 -33.58 -4.62
C ASN A 68 63.11 -32.41 -4.98
N VAL A 69 61.87 -32.45 -4.45
CA VAL A 69 60.84 -31.41 -4.69
C VAL A 69 61.16 -30.12 -3.90
N LEU A 70 62.14 -30.13 -3.01
CA LEU A 70 62.52 -28.98 -2.18
C LEU A 70 63.50 -28.01 -2.83
N ASP A 71 64.25 -28.41 -3.85
CA ASP A 71 65.32 -27.57 -4.46
C ASP A 71 64.88 -26.84 -5.75
N GLN A 72 63.67 -27.08 -6.25
CA GLN A 72 63.11 -26.41 -7.44
C GLN A 72 62.05 -25.36 -7.10
N GLN A 73 62.06 -24.83 -5.88
CA GLN A 73 61.25 -23.66 -5.57
C GLN A 73 61.89 -22.44 -6.23
N GLU A 74 61.53 -22.16 -7.49
CA GLU A 74 61.78 -20.87 -8.11
C GLU A 74 61.30 -19.77 -7.15
N PRO A 75 62.10 -18.73 -6.89
CA PRO A 75 61.66 -17.64 -6.04
C PRO A 75 60.45 -17.01 -6.72
N LEU A 76 59.28 -17.11 -6.07
CA LEU A 76 58.05 -16.52 -6.57
C LEU A 76 58.36 -15.08 -6.98
N PRO A 77 57.96 -14.63 -8.18
CA PRO A 77 58.12 -13.23 -8.54
C PRO A 77 57.46 -12.45 -7.41
N TYR A 78 58.23 -11.61 -6.72
CA TYR A 78 57.70 -10.73 -5.70
C TYR A 78 56.68 -9.84 -6.40
N VAL A 79 55.42 -10.28 -6.40
CA VAL A 79 54.29 -9.40 -6.65
C VAL A 79 54.33 -8.49 -5.44
N GLN A 80 54.94 -7.31 -5.63
CA GLN A 80 54.75 -6.20 -4.73
C GLN A 80 53.26 -6.15 -4.45
N PRO A 81 52.81 -6.07 -3.18
CA PRO A 81 51.40 -5.90 -2.91
C PRO A 81 50.98 -4.62 -3.63
N GLN A 82 50.29 -4.79 -4.75
CA GLN A 82 49.67 -3.69 -5.45
C GLN A 82 48.86 -2.98 -4.36
N PRO A 83 49.07 -1.67 -4.11
CA PRO A 83 48.26 -0.98 -3.13
C PRO A 83 46.83 -1.22 -3.56
N ALA A 84 46.09 -1.97 -2.74
CA ALA A 84 44.70 -2.30 -3.01
C ALA A 84 44.05 -0.98 -3.44
N PRO A 85 43.35 -0.92 -4.58
CA PRO A 85 42.65 0.30 -4.95
C PRO A 85 41.88 0.71 -3.70
N ARG A 86 42.24 1.89 -3.14
CA ARG A 86 41.73 2.38 -1.86
C ARG A 86 40.30 1.94 -1.80
N HIS A 87 39.96 1.07 -0.83
CA HIS A 87 38.60 0.60 -0.66
C HIS A 87 37.72 1.82 -0.90
N LEU A 88 37.03 1.85 -2.05
CA LEU A 88 36.00 2.84 -2.30
C LEU A 88 35.03 2.46 -1.21
N ALA A 89 35.10 3.18 -0.09
CA ALA A 89 34.16 3.03 0.99
C ALA A 89 32.82 3.04 0.29
N ALA A 90 32.08 1.93 0.38
CA ALA A 90 30.78 1.85 -0.25
C ALA A 90 30.03 3.08 0.25
N GLU A 91 29.89 4.09 -0.61
CA GLU A 91 29.15 5.28 -0.23
C GLU A 91 27.75 4.78 0.09
N PRO A 92 27.16 5.20 1.23
CA PRO A 92 25.80 4.83 1.54
C PRO A 92 24.97 5.11 0.30
N ALA A 93 24.36 4.07 -0.28
CA ALA A 93 23.45 4.26 -1.40
C ALA A 93 22.38 5.22 -0.89
N GLU A 94 22.45 6.47 -1.34
CA GLU A 94 21.47 7.48 -0.99
C GLU A 94 20.20 7.02 -1.70
N ILE A 95 19.34 6.31 -0.95
CA ILE A 95 18.00 5.98 -1.40
C ILE A 95 17.31 7.34 -1.47
N ASP A 96 17.39 8.01 -2.62
CA ASP A 96 16.66 9.23 -2.84
C ASP A 96 15.18 8.90 -2.76
N PRO A 97 14.46 9.30 -1.69
CA PRO A 97 13.05 8.99 -1.59
C PRO A 97 12.25 9.62 -2.73
N SER A 98 12.81 10.62 -3.43
CA SER A 98 12.21 11.27 -4.60
C SER A 98 11.95 10.29 -5.76
N GLU A 99 12.88 9.36 -6.04
CA GLU A 99 12.71 8.39 -7.13
C GLU A 99 11.58 7.39 -6.85
N ASP A 100 11.39 7.00 -5.58
CA ASP A 100 10.30 6.12 -5.18
C ASP A 100 8.93 6.82 -5.34
N TYR A 101 8.86 8.12 -5.06
CA TYR A 101 7.65 8.92 -5.31
C TYR A 101 7.35 9.05 -6.80
N GLU A 102 8.37 9.20 -7.64
CA GLU A 102 8.21 9.26 -9.10
C GLU A 102 7.79 7.91 -9.71
N ARG A 103 8.38 6.79 -9.24
CA ARG A 103 7.96 5.43 -9.62
C ARG A 103 6.53 5.13 -9.18
N GLN A 104 6.12 5.53 -7.98
CA GLN A 104 4.72 5.42 -7.53
C GLN A 104 3.77 6.29 -8.36
N ARG A 105 4.23 7.46 -8.85
CA ARG A 105 3.48 8.31 -9.78
C ARG A 105 3.28 7.65 -11.14
N ALA A 106 4.27 6.89 -11.61
CA ALA A 106 4.26 6.20 -12.90
C ALA A 106 3.43 4.90 -12.90
N ILE A 107 3.27 4.24 -11.76
CA ILE A 107 2.47 3.00 -11.62
C ILE A 107 0.95 3.26 -11.66
N GLY A 108 0.49 4.51 -11.47
CA GLY A 108 -0.91 4.92 -11.53
C GLY A 108 -1.51 5.02 -12.95
N ARG A 109 -1.49 3.94 -13.74
CA ARG A 109 -1.95 3.91 -15.15
C ARG A 109 -3.47 3.97 -15.39
N ARG A 110 -4.27 4.25 -14.35
CA ARG A 110 -5.64 4.78 -14.51
C ARG A 110 -5.68 6.18 -13.91
N GLY A 111 -5.47 7.21 -14.74
CA GLY A 111 -5.48 8.61 -14.31
C GLY A 111 -6.77 9.06 -13.59
N THR A 112 -7.83 8.25 -13.64
CA THR A 112 -9.15 8.50 -13.06
C THR A 112 -9.33 7.98 -11.63
N GLN A 113 -8.42 7.18 -11.06
CA GLN A 113 -8.63 6.62 -9.70
C GLN A 113 -8.76 7.71 -8.63
N ASN A 114 -7.92 8.73 -8.70
CA ASN A 114 -8.01 9.87 -7.77
C ASN A 114 -9.28 10.69 -7.96
N LEU A 115 -9.77 10.78 -9.21
CA LEU A 115 -11.04 11.42 -9.51
C LEU A 115 -12.20 10.62 -8.93
N GLY A 116 -12.17 9.28 -9.05
CA GLY A 116 -13.14 8.40 -8.40
C GLY A 116 -13.18 8.60 -6.89
N LEU A 117 -12.02 8.66 -6.22
CA LEU A 117 -11.96 8.94 -4.78
C LEU A 117 -12.48 10.33 -4.42
N LEU A 118 -12.26 11.34 -5.26
CA LEU A 118 -12.88 12.66 -5.07
C LEU A 118 -14.41 12.55 -5.12
N VAL A 119 -14.95 11.89 -6.15
CA VAL A 119 -16.40 11.72 -6.31
C VAL A 119 -17.01 10.97 -5.13
N LEU A 120 -16.38 9.88 -4.68
CA LEU A 120 -16.86 9.11 -3.52
C LEU A 120 -16.89 9.96 -2.25
N ARG A 121 -15.83 10.75 -1.99
CA ARG A 121 -15.75 11.64 -0.82
C ARG A 121 -16.76 12.76 -0.87
N VAL A 122 -16.88 13.43 -2.02
CA VAL A 122 -17.86 14.51 -2.20
C VAL A 122 -19.27 13.97 -2.10
N GLY A 123 -19.56 12.83 -2.73
CA GLY A 123 -20.88 12.18 -2.65
C GLY A 123 -21.27 11.84 -1.21
N LEU A 124 -20.40 11.13 -0.48
CA LEU A 124 -20.65 10.80 0.92
C LEU A 124 -20.78 12.06 1.78
N GLY A 125 -19.88 13.02 1.60
CA GLY A 125 -19.86 14.24 2.39
C GLY A 125 -21.07 15.14 2.17
N VAL A 126 -21.58 15.23 0.92
CA VAL A 126 -22.82 15.94 0.60
C VAL A 126 -24.03 15.23 1.21
N VAL A 127 -24.10 13.91 1.14
CA VAL A 127 -25.18 13.13 1.77
C VAL A 127 -25.23 13.38 3.27
N LEU A 128 -24.09 13.28 3.97
CA LEU A 128 -24.00 13.56 5.41
C LEU A 128 -24.32 15.01 5.73
N GLY A 129 -23.80 15.96 4.95
CA GLY A 129 -24.13 17.37 5.11
C GLY A 129 -25.62 17.64 4.96
N ALA A 130 -26.28 17.04 3.96
CA ALA A 130 -27.71 17.15 3.76
C ALA A 130 -28.51 16.54 4.92
N HIS A 131 -28.15 15.35 5.39
CA HIS A 131 -28.79 14.73 6.57
C HIS A 131 -28.58 15.55 7.84
N GLY A 132 -27.38 16.08 8.06
CA GLY A 132 -27.10 16.96 9.20
C GLY A 132 -27.89 18.27 9.13
N LEU A 133 -28.04 18.88 7.95
CA LEU A 133 -28.88 20.06 7.73
C LEU A 133 -30.38 19.76 7.92
N GLN A 134 -30.83 18.57 7.51
CA GLN A 134 -32.19 18.09 7.78
C GLN A 134 -32.44 17.92 9.29
N LYS A 135 -31.48 17.35 10.01
CA LYS A 135 -31.54 17.16 11.47
C LYS A 135 -31.46 18.50 12.21
N LEU A 136 -30.64 19.44 11.78
CA LEU A 136 -30.42 20.70 12.49
C LEU A 136 -31.46 21.79 12.13
N PHE A 137 -31.74 21.98 10.84
CA PHE A 137 -32.55 23.09 10.35
C PHE A 137 -33.89 22.65 9.73
N GLY A 138 -34.13 21.36 9.55
CA GLY A 138 -35.36 20.86 8.92
C GLY A 138 -35.45 21.17 7.42
N TRP A 139 -34.31 21.40 6.76
CA TRP A 139 -34.29 21.68 5.33
C TRP A 139 -34.86 20.52 4.50
N TRP A 140 -35.41 20.80 3.32
CA TRP A 140 -36.03 19.78 2.44
C TRP A 140 -37.12 18.93 3.12
N GLY A 141 -37.87 19.52 4.05
CA GLY A 141 -38.90 18.79 4.81
C GLY A 141 -38.33 17.82 5.85
N GLY A 142 -37.07 18.01 6.24
CA GLY A 142 -36.45 17.26 7.33
C GLY A 142 -37.15 17.52 8.67
N GLN A 143 -36.98 16.57 9.59
CA GLN A 143 -37.65 16.61 10.90
C GLN A 143 -37.29 17.84 11.76
N GLY A 144 -36.10 18.42 11.55
CA GLY A 144 -35.58 19.52 12.36
C GLY A 144 -35.15 19.09 13.76
N LEU A 145 -34.48 20.00 14.48
CA LEU A 145 -33.73 19.64 15.68
C LEU A 145 -34.63 19.14 16.82
N GLY A 146 -35.79 19.77 17.01
CA GLY A 146 -36.73 19.38 18.06
C GLY A 146 -37.27 17.97 17.88
N ALA A 147 -37.71 17.62 16.66
CA ALA A 147 -38.20 16.28 16.38
C ALA A 147 -37.08 15.24 16.40
N PHE A 148 -35.88 15.59 15.95
CA PHE A 148 -34.71 14.71 16.03
C PHE A 148 -34.32 14.42 17.48
N LYS A 149 -34.31 15.42 18.36
CA LYS A 149 -34.12 15.24 19.80
C LYS A 149 -35.15 14.27 20.38
N ASN A 150 -36.42 14.43 20.02
CA ASN A 150 -37.48 13.52 20.47
C ASN A 150 -37.23 12.10 19.96
N SER A 151 -36.87 11.94 18.69
CA SER A 151 -36.52 10.63 18.11
C SER A 151 -35.33 9.96 18.83
N LEU A 152 -34.32 10.72 19.24
CA LEU A 152 -33.21 10.18 20.05
C LEU A 152 -33.68 9.75 21.44
N SER A 153 -34.57 10.52 22.06
CA SER A 153 -35.18 10.16 23.35
C SER A 153 -36.04 8.90 23.24
N ASP A 154 -36.86 8.79 22.19
CA ASP A 154 -37.71 7.64 21.92
C ASP A 154 -36.90 6.38 21.60
N ALA A 155 -35.74 6.56 20.95
CA ALA A 155 -34.78 5.49 20.72
C ALA A 155 -34.03 5.06 21.99
N GLY A 156 -34.17 5.77 23.12
CA GLY A 156 -33.56 5.40 24.41
C GLY A 156 -32.24 6.11 24.75
N TYR A 157 -31.80 7.11 23.97
CA TYR A 157 -30.56 7.82 24.28
C TYR A 157 -30.66 8.72 25.50
N GLN A 158 -29.73 8.56 26.43
CA GLN A 158 -29.48 9.49 27.51
C GLN A 158 -28.89 10.80 26.96
N HIS A 159 -29.26 11.94 27.56
CA HIS A 159 -28.78 13.28 27.14
C HIS A 159 -29.11 13.64 25.69
N ALA A 160 -30.30 13.24 25.21
CA ALA A 160 -30.79 13.50 23.85
C ALA A 160 -30.66 14.98 23.40
N ASP A 161 -30.74 15.93 24.34
CA ASP A 161 -30.55 17.35 24.04
C ASP A 161 -29.15 17.64 23.49
N ILE A 162 -28.11 17.31 24.26
CA ILE A 162 -26.71 17.52 23.86
C ILE A 162 -26.38 16.66 22.62
N LEU A 163 -26.83 15.42 22.60
CA LEU A 163 -26.59 14.51 21.48
C LEU A 163 -27.20 15.01 20.18
N SER A 164 -28.36 15.66 20.22
CA SER A 164 -28.99 16.20 19.00
C SER A 164 -28.11 17.27 18.34
N TYR A 165 -27.53 18.20 19.12
CA TYR A 165 -26.61 19.21 18.61
C TYR A 165 -25.28 18.61 18.14
N VAL A 166 -24.69 17.72 18.95
CA VAL A 166 -23.38 17.11 18.64
C VAL A 166 -23.47 16.22 17.41
N SER A 167 -24.52 15.42 17.27
CA SER A 167 -24.69 14.56 16.11
C SER A 167 -25.02 15.35 14.85
N ALA A 168 -25.99 16.28 14.90
CA ALA A 168 -26.34 17.07 13.71
C ALA A 168 -25.18 17.98 13.27
N GLY A 169 -24.51 18.65 14.22
CA GLY A 169 -23.34 19.48 13.93
C GLY A 169 -22.12 18.65 13.50
N GLY A 170 -21.90 17.51 14.15
CA GLY A 170 -20.82 16.59 13.83
C GLY A 170 -20.96 15.96 12.44
N GLU A 171 -22.19 15.65 12.01
CA GLU A 171 -22.48 15.11 10.69
C GLU A 171 -22.22 16.14 9.58
N ILE A 172 -22.61 17.40 9.80
CA ILE A 172 -22.27 18.51 8.90
C ILE A 172 -20.76 18.72 8.84
N ALA A 173 -20.09 18.73 10.00
CA ALA A 173 -18.64 18.93 10.08
C ALA A 173 -17.88 17.78 9.40
N ALA A 174 -18.27 16.53 9.64
CA ALA A 174 -17.69 15.37 8.98
C ALA A 174 -17.90 15.42 7.47
N GLY A 175 -19.12 15.79 7.03
CA GLY A 175 -19.42 15.98 5.61
C GLY A 175 -18.55 17.05 4.95
N ALA A 176 -18.40 18.22 5.60
CA ALA A 176 -17.55 19.29 5.11
C ALA A 176 -16.07 18.88 5.04
N LEU A 177 -15.56 18.22 6.08
CA LEU A 177 -14.18 17.72 6.12
C LEU A 177 -13.92 16.69 5.01
N LEU A 178 -14.88 15.81 4.72
CA LEU A 178 -14.79 14.85 3.62
C LEU A 178 -14.75 15.51 2.26
N VAL A 179 -15.63 16.50 2.01
CA VAL A 179 -15.67 17.26 0.75
C VAL A 179 -14.36 18.00 0.51
N LEU A 180 -13.85 18.67 1.55
CA LEU A 180 -12.56 19.38 1.50
C LEU A 180 -11.35 18.43 1.44
N GLY A 181 -11.55 17.17 1.83
CA GLY A 181 -10.49 16.20 1.93
C GLY A 181 -9.49 16.51 3.03
N LEU A 182 -9.95 17.10 4.13
CA LEU A 182 -9.15 17.44 5.30
C LEU A 182 -9.35 16.38 6.40
N PHE A 183 -8.28 15.86 6.98
CA PHE A 183 -8.27 14.74 7.92
C PHE A 183 -9.12 13.56 7.44
N THR A 184 -9.07 13.25 6.14
CA THR A 184 -10.02 12.33 5.48
C THR A 184 -10.27 11.01 6.23
N PRO A 185 -9.26 10.22 6.66
CA PRO A 185 -9.53 8.96 7.38
C PRO A 185 -10.22 9.18 8.74
N VAL A 186 -9.94 10.30 9.42
CA VAL A 186 -10.59 10.66 10.69
C VAL A 186 -12.02 11.15 10.45
N ALA A 187 -12.22 12.01 9.46
CA ALA A 187 -13.55 12.49 9.07
C ALA A 187 -14.44 11.33 8.61
N ALA A 188 -13.88 10.40 7.82
CA ALA A 188 -14.57 9.19 7.37
C ALA A 188 -14.86 8.23 8.54
N ALA A 189 -13.96 8.13 9.54
CA ALA A 189 -14.22 7.36 10.76
C ALA A 189 -15.36 7.96 11.60
N GLY A 190 -15.44 9.29 11.71
CA GLY A 190 -16.57 9.97 12.35
C GLY A 190 -17.88 9.75 11.60
N ALA A 191 -17.85 9.87 10.26
CA ALA A 191 -18.98 9.53 9.40
C ALA A 191 -19.45 8.08 9.60
N LEU A 192 -18.51 7.13 9.65
CA LEU A 192 -18.79 5.73 9.91
C LEU A 192 -19.47 5.53 11.27
N ALA A 193 -19.02 6.22 12.32
CA ALA A 193 -19.65 6.15 13.64
C ALA A 193 -21.12 6.62 13.61
N PHE A 194 -21.41 7.72 12.91
CA PHE A 194 -22.79 8.21 12.75
C PHE A 194 -23.67 7.22 11.97
N LEU A 195 -23.15 6.66 10.87
CA LEU A 195 -23.88 5.69 10.05
C LEU A 195 -24.15 4.38 10.80
N ILE A 196 -23.19 3.89 11.60
CA ILE A 196 -23.39 2.73 12.47
C ILE A 196 -24.48 3.00 13.49
N ASN A 197 -24.45 4.18 14.12
CA ASN A 197 -25.45 4.55 15.11
C ASN A 197 -26.85 4.64 14.49
N GLU A 198 -26.98 5.19 13.30
CA GLU A 198 -28.25 5.26 12.57
C GLU A 198 -28.79 3.87 12.21
N LEU A 199 -27.91 2.97 11.75
CA LEU A 199 -28.27 1.57 11.45
C LEU A 199 -28.72 0.82 12.72
N LEU A 200 -28.07 1.06 13.85
CA LEU A 200 -28.46 0.43 15.12
C LEU A 200 -29.84 0.92 15.60
N VAL A 201 -30.11 2.23 15.49
CA VAL A 201 -31.44 2.79 15.80
C VAL A 201 -32.50 2.15 14.91
N SER A 202 -32.25 2.03 13.60
CA SER A 202 -33.25 1.49 12.67
C SER A 202 -33.53 0.01 12.89
N ILE A 203 -32.50 -0.79 13.21
CA ILE A 203 -32.65 -2.22 13.54
C ILE A 203 -33.38 -2.39 14.88
N SER A 204 -33.01 -1.61 15.90
CA SER A 204 -33.62 -1.68 17.23
C SER A 204 -35.11 -1.31 17.22
N ALA A 205 -35.52 -0.39 16.34
CA ALA A 205 -36.93 -0.07 16.15
C ALA A 205 -37.76 -1.25 15.61
N ARG A 206 -37.14 -2.28 15.02
CA ARG A 206 -37.81 -3.44 14.40
C ARG A 206 -37.08 -4.77 14.66
N PRO A 207 -37.04 -5.24 15.92
CA PRO A 207 -36.19 -6.37 16.33
C PRO A 207 -36.56 -7.72 15.68
N HIS A 208 -37.75 -7.87 15.10
CA HIS A 208 -38.25 -9.14 14.56
C HIS A 208 -38.34 -9.17 13.03
N THR A 209 -37.89 -8.13 12.32
CA THR A 209 -37.98 -8.08 10.85
C THR A 209 -36.78 -7.35 10.26
N PHE A 210 -35.74 -8.11 9.91
CA PHE A 210 -34.62 -7.59 9.13
C PHE A 210 -34.96 -7.65 7.64
N SER A 211 -35.51 -6.55 7.10
CA SER A 211 -35.65 -6.38 5.65
C SER A 211 -34.37 -5.77 5.08
N TYR A 212 -33.86 -6.35 4.00
CA TYR A 212 -32.69 -5.83 3.29
C TYR A 212 -33.08 -4.82 2.20
N PHE A 213 -34.06 -5.17 1.37
CA PHE A 213 -34.52 -4.37 0.23
C PHE A 213 -35.60 -3.34 0.62
N LEU A 214 -35.62 -2.22 -0.11
CA LEU A 214 -36.69 -1.22 -0.07
C LEU A 214 -38.10 -1.85 -0.17
N PRO A 215 -39.14 -1.22 0.42
CA PRO A 215 -39.14 0.11 1.03
C PRO A 215 -38.77 0.14 2.53
N GLN A 216 -38.61 -1.01 3.18
CA GLN A 216 -38.29 -1.12 4.61
C GLN A 216 -36.87 -1.66 4.85
N GLY A 217 -36.04 -1.56 3.82
CA GLY A 217 -34.71 -2.14 3.75
C GLY A 217 -33.61 -1.29 4.35
N HIS A 218 -32.53 -1.94 4.76
CA HIS A 218 -31.31 -1.31 5.27
C HIS A 218 -30.21 -1.15 4.21
N GLU A 219 -30.49 -1.52 2.96
CA GLU A 219 -29.51 -1.50 1.85
C GLU A 219 -28.82 -0.14 1.68
N TYR A 220 -29.56 0.96 1.80
CA TYR A 220 -29.01 2.31 1.67
C TYR A 220 -28.00 2.63 2.79
N GLN A 221 -28.34 2.33 4.05
CA GLN A 221 -27.44 2.57 5.17
C GLN A 221 -26.18 1.69 5.09
N ILE A 222 -26.35 0.41 4.75
CA ILE A 222 -25.23 -0.53 4.60
C ILE A 222 -24.30 -0.08 3.46
N THR A 223 -24.85 0.38 2.33
CA THR A 223 -24.04 0.88 1.21
C THR A 223 -23.27 2.14 1.58
N LEU A 224 -23.85 3.08 2.34
CA LEU A 224 -23.13 4.23 2.88
C LEU A 224 -22.02 3.84 3.86
N ILE A 225 -22.26 2.84 4.71
CA ILE A 225 -21.23 2.29 5.63
C ILE A 225 -20.06 1.72 4.82
N LEU A 226 -20.34 0.90 3.80
CA LEU A 226 -19.31 0.34 2.93
C LEU A 226 -18.54 1.42 2.18
N LEU A 227 -19.24 2.48 1.74
CA LEU A 227 -18.62 3.65 1.13
C LEU A 227 -17.67 4.38 2.08
N ALA A 228 -18.08 4.58 3.34
CA ALA A 228 -17.24 5.18 4.37
C ALA A 228 -16.00 4.32 4.65
N VAL A 229 -16.16 3.00 4.81
CA VAL A 229 -15.05 2.05 4.99
C VAL A 229 -14.08 2.11 3.81
N ALA A 230 -14.59 2.13 2.57
CA ALA A 230 -13.77 2.25 1.38
C ALA A 230 -12.95 3.55 1.38
N ILE A 231 -13.53 4.68 1.79
CA ILE A 231 -12.84 5.97 1.89
C ILE A 231 -11.77 5.95 2.99
N ILE A 232 -12.05 5.35 4.16
CA ILE A 232 -11.06 5.23 5.24
C ILE A 232 -9.83 4.46 4.73
N LEU A 233 -10.06 3.32 4.08
CA LEU A 233 -9.00 2.44 3.59
C LEU A 233 -8.24 3.02 2.39
N ALA A 234 -8.93 3.73 1.49
CA ALA A 234 -8.31 4.34 0.32
C ALA A 234 -7.62 5.69 0.60
N GLY A 235 -8.03 6.40 1.65
CA GLY A 235 -7.45 7.67 2.08
C GLY A 235 -7.88 8.90 1.25
N PRO A 236 -7.20 10.04 1.40
CA PRO A 236 -7.61 11.34 0.84
C PRO A 236 -7.47 11.47 -0.69
N GLY A 237 -6.70 10.61 -1.36
CA GLY A 237 -6.40 10.76 -2.79
C GLY A 237 -5.66 12.05 -3.13
N ARG A 238 -5.42 12.31 -4.43
CA ARG A 238 -4.66 13.49 -4.90
C ARG A 238 -5.41 14.82 -4.84
N TYR A 239 -6.74 14.81 -4.83
CA TYR A 239 -7.58 16.01 -4.89
C TYR A 239 -8.13 16.41 -3.50
N GLY A 240 -7.39 16.16 -2.42
CA GLY A 240 -7.74 16.58 -1.07
C GLY A 240 -6.74 17.61 -0.53
N LEU A 241 -7.16 18.49 0.38
CA LEU A 241 -6.24 19.41 1.03
C LEU A 241 -5.14 18.68 1.83
N ASP A 242 -5.41 17.46 2.32
CA ASP A 242 -4.40 16.60 2.97
C ASP A 242 -3.52 15.80 2.00
N ALA A 243 -3.67 15.95 0.68
CA ALA A 243 -2.95 15.13 -0.30
C ALA A 243 -1.43 15.22 -0.18
N ASN A 244 -0.89 16.37 0.26
CA ASN A 244 0.55 16.59 0.39
C ASN A 244 1.10 16.28 1.80
N ARG A 245 0.26 15.80 2.74
CA ARG A 245 0.69 15.52 4.11
C ARG A 245 1.20 14.08 4.25
N ARG A 246 2.42 13.91 4.78
CA ARG A 246 3.08 12.60 4.95
C ARG A 246 2.30 11.59 5.81
N TRP A 247 1.42 12.06 6.70
CA TRP A 247 0.54 11.19 7.49
C TRP A 247 -0.55 10.50 6.65
N ALA A 248 -0.90 11.06 5.49
CA ALA A 248 -1.84 10.45 4.56
C ALA A 248 -1.21 9.37 3.65
N HIS A 249 0.12 9.33 3.53
CA HIS A 249 0.85 8.43 2.62
C HIS A 249 1.36 7.13 3.27
N ARG A 250 1.15 6.93 4.59
CA ARG A 250 1.44 5.65 5.28
C ARG A 250 0.13 4.98 5.72
N PRO A 251 -0.68 4.49 4.75
CA PRO A 251 -2.10 4.16 4.96
C PRO A 251 -2.33 2.96 5.87
N PHE A 252 -1.40 2.01 5.96
CA PHE A 252 -1.74 0.71 6.54
C PHE A 252 -2.07 0.76 8.03
N ILE A 253 -1.28 1.49 8.83
CA ILE A 253 -1.51 1.55 10.28
C ILE A 253 -2.50 2.67 10.61
N GLY A 254 -2.35 3.85 9.99
CA GLY A 254 -3.20 5.00 10.28
C GLY A 254 -4.66 4.79 9.87
N SER A 255 -4.92 4.30 8.65
CA SER A 255 -6.29 4.07 8.19
C SER A 255 -6.95 2.89 8.89
N PHE A 256 -6.19 1.84 9.21
CA PHE A 256 -6.74 0.70 9.96
C PHE A 256 -7.10 1.09 11.40
N VAL A 257 -6.25 1.87 12.07
CA VAL A 257 -6.56 2.43 13.39
C VAL A 257 -7.76 3.37 13.31
N ALA A 258 -7.85 4.22 12.29
CA ALA A 258 -9.01 5.10 12.10
C ALA A 258 -10.30 4.30 11.86
N LEU A 259 -10.24 3.21 11.08
CA LEU A 259 -11.37 2.30 10.87
C LEU A 259 -11.83 1.69 12.19
N LEU A 260 -10.91 1.10 12.95
CA LEU A 260 -11.22 0.50 14.24
C LEU A 260 -11.77 1.54 15.22
N ALA A 261 -11.18 2.74 15.25
CA ALA A 261 -11.64 3.84 16.08
C ALA A 261 -13.05 4.29 15.70
N GLY A 262 -13.38 4.39 14.41
CA GLY A 262 -14.72 4.75 13.95
C GLY A 262 -15.78 3.71 14.33
N ILE A 263 -15.48 2.42 14.14
CA ILE A 263 -16.36 1.31 14.55
C ILE A 263 -16.53 1.32 16.07
N ALA A 264 -15.43 1.38 16.81
CA ALA A 264 -15.45 1.40 18.27
C ALA A 264 -16.21 2.60 18.82
N ALA A 265 -16.05 3.79 18.21
CA ALA A 265 -16.77 4.99 18.60
C ALA A 265 -18.29 4.84 18.38
N GLY A 266 -18.71 4.33 17.22
CA GLY A 266 -20.13 4.09 16.93
C GLY A 266 -20.76 3.11 17.93
N ILE A 267 -20.08 1.99 18.20
CA ILE A 267 -20.54 0.98 19.17
C ILE A 267 -20.52 1.55 20.60
N ALA A 268 -19.48 2.29 20.98
CA ALA A 268 -19.38 2.87 22.32
C ALA A 268 -20.48 3.91 22.56
N VAL A 269 -20.78 4.77 21.59
CA VAL A 269 -21.89 5.73 21.67
C VAL A 269 -23.22 4.99 21.87
N TRP A 270 -23.45 3.91 21.13
CA TRP A 270 -24.64 3.08 21.32
C TRP A 270 -24.69 2.48 22.73
N VAL A 271 -23.68 1.70 23.12
CA VAL A 271 -23.69 0.94 24.37
C VAL A 271 -23.73 1.86 25.60
N LEU A 272 -22.98 2.95 25.59
CA LEU A 272 -22.87 3.85 26.73
C LEU A 272 -24.07 4.79 26.88
N LEU A 273 -24.69 5.20 25.77
CA LEU A 273 -25.71 6.25 25.79
C LEU A 273 -27.12 5.74 25.53
N ASN A 274 -27.30 4.65 24.78
CA ASN A 274 -28.62 4.05 24.53
C ASN A 274 -29.02 3.07 25.64
N GLY A 275 -28.05 2.47 26.34
CA GLY A 275 -28.29 1.58 27.48
C GLY A 275 -28.89 0.21 27.12
N VAL A 276 -29.12 -0.08 25.84
CA VAL A 276 -29.62 -1.37 25.34
C VAL A 276 -28.48 -2.12 24.64
N ASN A 277 -28.26 -3.38 25.03
CA ASN A 277 -27.26 -4.24 24.39
C ASN A 277 -27.78 -4.63 22.99
N PRO A 278 -27.06 -4.35 21.88
CA PRO A 278 -27.56 -4.59 20.52
C PRO A 278 -27.67 -6.09 20.16
N ILE A 279 -27.31 -6.97 21.09
CA ILE A 279 -27.20 -8.43 20.93
C ILE A 279 -28.00 -9.20 21.99
N ALA A 280 -28.73 -8.51 22.87
CA ALA A 280 -29.53 -9.13 23.93
C ALA A 280 -31.00 -9.24 23.55
#